data_AF-A0A1E4HWL4-F1
#
_entry.id   AF-A0A1E4HWL4-F1
#
_cell.length_a   1.000
_cell.length_b   1.000
_cell.length_c   1.000
_cell.angle_alpha   90.00
_cell.angle_beta   90.00
_cell.angle_gamma   90.00
#
_symmetry.space_group_name_H-M   'P 1'
#
loop_
_entity.id
_entity.type
_entity.pdbx_description
1 polymer ?
#
loop_
_entity_poly.entity_id
_entity_poly.type
_entity_poly.pdbx_seq_one_letter_code
_entity_poly.pdbx_strand_id
1 'polypeptide(L)'
;MNRREPFVALVAVVVLASILLSASLAWSETLKPWTIDAIGTGLILALVLWMDLDARRRRIVPCHDFGFLTMVVFPASLVWYVFWSRGWRGVFLLAGLLGLWAVPFLSAVATAILVRR
;
A
#
# COMPACT_ATOMS: atom_id res chain seq x y z
N MET A 1 3.21 -16.96 -15.82
CA MET A 1 2.72 -15.92 -14.88
C MET A 1 3.85 -14.95 -14.61
N ASN A 2 3.69 -13.69 -15.00
CA ASN A 2 4.77 -12.73 -15.22
C ASN A 2 5.24 -12.10 -13.89
N ARG A 3 6.56 -11.95 -13.65
CA ARG A 3 7.13 -11.48 -12.35
C ARG A 3 6.59 -10.13 -11.85
N ARG A 4 6.02 -9.31 -12.74
CA ARG A 4 5.53 -7.94 -12.48
C ARG A 4 4.09 -7.87 -11.95
N GLU A 5 3.29 -8.92 -12.13
CA GLU A 5 1.86 -8.92 -11.80
C GLU A 5 1.49 -8.49 -10.37
N PRO A 6 2.17 -8.91 -9.27
CA PRO A 6 1.75 -8.52 -7.93
C PRO A 6 2.00 -7.04 -7.67
N PHE A 7 3.07 -6.49 -8.25
CA PHE A 7 3.36 -5.06 -8.16
C PHE A 7 2.38 -4.23 -9.00
N VAL A 8 2.02 -4.71 -10.20
CA VAL A 8 0.99 -4.09 -11.03
C VAL A 8 -0.37 -4.08 -10.31
N ALA A 9 -0.73 -5.17 -9.63
CA ALA A 9 -1.96 -5.23 -8.83
C ALA A 9 -1.93 -4.21 -7.68
N LEU A 10 -0.81 -4.09 -6.97
CA LEU A 10 -0.65 -3.09 -5.91
C LEU A 10 -0.81 -1.65 -6.45
N VAL A 11 -0.16 -1.35 -7.59
CA VAL A 11 -0.30 -0.05 -8.25
C VAL A 11 -1.74 0.22 -8.67
N ALA A 12 -2.44 -0.78 -9.23
CA ALA A 12 -3.84 -0.64 -9.62
C ALA A 12 -4.74 -0.35 -8.41
N VAL A 13 -4.53 -1.02 -7.27
CA VAL A 13 -5.26 -0.75 -6.02
C VAL A 13 -5.00 0.66 -5.52
N VAL A 14 -3.74 1.13 -5.59
CA VAL A 14 -3.36 2.49 -5.18
C VAL A 14 -4.01 3.53 -6.09
N VAL A 15 -3.99 3.32 -7.40
CA VAL A 15 -4.66 4.21 -8.36
C VAL A 15 -6.16 4.28 -8.08
N LEU A 16 -6.80 3.13 -7.85
CA LEU A 16 -8.22 3.09 -7.50
C LEU A 16 -8.51 3.84 -6.19
N ALA A 17 -7.68 3.64 -5.16
CA ALA A 17 -7.80 4.35 -3.89
C ALA A 17 -7.64 5.87 -4.07
N SER A 18 -6.68 6.33 -4.88
CA SER A 18 -6.49 7.75 -5.21
C SER A 18 -7.72 8.34 -5.89
N ILE A 19 -8.29 7.63 -6.87
CA ILE A 19 -9.50 8.07 -7.58
C ILE A 19 -10.67 8.16 -6.61
N LEU A 20 -10.90 7.14 -5.78
CA LEU A 20 -12.01 7.12 -4.83
C LEU A 20 -11.87 8.24 -3.77
N LEU A 21 -10.67 8.46 -3.23
CA LEU A 21 -10.43 9.50 -2.23
C LEU A 21 -10.60 10.90 -2.84
N SER A 22 -10.04 11.15 -4.02
CA SER A 22 -10.20 12.43 -4.72
C SER A 22 -11.64 12.68 -5.17
N ALA A 23 -12.34 11.66 -5.69
CA ALA A 23 -13.74 11.79 -6.11
C ALA A 23 -14.69 12.02 -4.93
N SER A 24 -14.49 11.31 -3.81
CA SER A 24 -15.29 11.52 -2.59
C SER A 24 -15.10 12.94 -2.05
N LEU A 25 -13.87 13.43 -1.99
CA LEU A 25 -13.60 14.81 -1.58
C LEU A 25 -14.24 15.83 -2.52
N ALA A 26 -14.18 15.62 -3.84
CA ALA A 26 -14.78 16.52 -4.82
C ALA A 26 -16.31 16.56 -4.74
N TRP A 27 -16.95 15.46 -4.31
CA TRP A 27 -18.41 15.36 -4.22
C TRP A 27 -18.98 15.84 -2.88
N SER A 28 -18.35 15.48 -1.76
CA SER A 28 -18.88 15.79 -0.42
C SER A 28 -18.21 16.96 0.28
N GLU A 29 -17.20 17.60 -0.34
CA GLU A 29 -16.34 18.69 0.18
C GLU A 29 -15.58 18.38 1.48
N THR A 30 -15.97 17.30 2.16
CA THR A 30 -15.46 16.82 3.44
C THR A 30 -15.24 15.32 3.36
N LEU A 31 -14.05 14.88 3.78
CA LEU A 31 -13.74 13.46 3.94
C LEU A 31 -14.25 12.99 5.29
N LYS A 32 -15.11 11.97 5.29
CA LYS A 32 -15.54 11.34 6.52
C LYS A 32 -14.39 10.52 7.11
N PRO A 33 -14.20 10.50 8.44
CA PRO A 33 -13.08 9.78 9.06
C PRO A 33 -13.03 8.30 8.67
N TRP A 34 -14.19 7.63 8.61
CA TRP A 34 -14.28 6.23 8.24
C TRP A 34 -13.81 5.94 6.81
N THR A 35 -13.87 6.91 5.88
CA THR A 35 -13.39 6.75 4.50
C THR A 35 -11.87 6.68 4.46
N ILE A 36 -11.21 7.51 5.28
CA ILE A 36 -9.76 7.53 5.44
C ILE A 36 -9.31 6.21 6.07
N ASP A 37 -9.98 5.75 7.13
CA ASP A 37 -9.65 4.50 7.80
C ASP A 37 -9.87 3.28 6.90
N ALA A 38 -10.97 3.23 6.14
CA ALA A 38 -11.26 2.14 5.22
C ALA A 38 -10.21 2.04 4.11
N ILE A 39 -9.83 3.16 3.50
CA ILE A 39 -8.81 3.20 2.45
C ILE A 39 -7.43 2.86 3.03
N GLY A 40 -7.07 3.41 4.19
CA GLY A 40 -5.81 3.10 4.87
C GLY A 40 -5.69 1.62 5.19
N THR A 41 -6.74 1.02 5.78
CA THR A 41 -6.79 -0.41 6.09
C THR A 41 -6.73 -1.27 4.83
N GLY A 42 -7.47 -0.90 3.78
CA GLY A 42 -7.45 -1.58 2.48
C GLY A 42 -6.06 -1.59 1.83
N LEU A 43 -5.33 -0.48 1.92
CA LEU A 43 -3.94 -0.38 1.43
C LEU A 43 -2.97 -1.26 2.24
N ILE A 44 -3.15 -1.32 3.56
CA ILE A 44 -2.35 -2.21 4.42
C ILE A 44 -2.61 -3.67 4.02
N LEU A 45 -3.88 -4.07 3.85
CA LEU A 45 -4.23 -5.41 3.40
C LEU A 45 -3.63 -5.73 2.02
N ALA A 46 -3.68 -4.79 1.08
CA ALA A 46 -3.07 -4.94 -0.24
C ALA A 46 -1.56 -5.12 -0.17
N LEU A 47 -0.87 -4.39 0.73
CA LEU A 47 0.56 -4.56 0.97
C LEU A 47 0.89 -5.93 1.58
N VAL A 48 0.12 -6.39 2.57
CA VAL A 48 0.29 -7.73 3.17
C VAL A 48 0.09 -8.83 2.11
N LEU A 49 -0.95 -8.71 1.28
CA LEU A 49 -1.22 -9.65 0.20
C LEU A 49 -0.10 -9.65 -0.85
N TRP A 50 0.43 -8.46 -1.17
CA TRP A 50 1.58 -8.32 -2.04
C TRP A 50 2.82 -9.00 -1.46
N MET A 51 3.09 -8.86 -0.15
CA MET A 51 4.21 -9.53 0.52
C MET A 51 4.10 -11.06 0.44
N ASP A 52 2.92 -11.62 0.70
CA ASP A 52 2.68 -13.07 0.61
C ASP A 52 2.88 -13.57 -0.84
N LEU A 53 2.31 -12.87 -1.82
CA LEU A 53 2.46 -13.21 -3.24
C LEU A 53 3.92 -13.08 -3.71
N ASP A 54 4.65 -12.06 -3.28
CA ASP A 54 6.07 -11.87 -3.63
C ASP A 54 6.94 -12.94 -2.95
N ALA A 55 6.66 -13.32 -1.70
CA ALA A 55 7.37 -14.39 -0.99
C ALA A 55 7.20 -15.74 -1.69
N ARG A 56 5.95 -16.12 -2.01
CA ARG A 56 5.62 -17.35 -2.76
C ARG A 56 6.33 -17.39 -4.11
N ARG A 57 6.33 -16.28 -4.85
CA ARG A 57 6.99 -16.19 -6.17
C ARG A 57 8.50 -16.28 -6.09
N ARG A 58 9.12 -15.77 -5.02
CA ARG A 58 10.55 -15.92 -4.78
C ARG A 58 10.93 -17.30 -4.25
N ARG A 59 9.93 -18.17 -4.00
CA ARG A 59 10.09 -19.48 -3.34
C ARG A 59 10.80 -19.36 -1.99
N ILE A 60 10.60 -18.23 -1.33
CA ILE A 60 11.13 -17.98 -0.01
C ILE A 60 10.02 -18.40 0.95
N VAL A 61 10.30 -19.42 1.76
CA VAL A 61 9.38 -19.82 2.84
C VAL A 61 9.58 -18.82 3.96
N PRO A 62 8.61 -17.94 4.24
CA PRO A 62 8.75 -17.05 5.37
C PRO A 62 8.80 -17.86 6.67
N CYS A 63 9.60 -17.39 7.62
CA CYS A 63 9.77 -18.03 8.92
C CYS A 63 8.49 -18.00 9.80
N HIS A 64 7.45 -17.26 9.42
CA HIS A 64 6.18 -17.14 10.14
C HIS A 64 4.98 -17.23 9.21
N ASP A 65 3.81 -17.54 9.77
CA ASP A 65 2.54 -17.54 9.06
C ASP A 65 2.21 -16.09 8.62
N PHE A 66 2.55 -15.75 7.38
CA PHE A 66 2.65 -14.38 6.88
C PHE A 66 1.30 -13.66 6.71
N GLY A 67 0.17 -14.31 6.93
CA GLY A 67 -1.14 -13.67 6.81
C GLY A 67 -1.45 -12.76 8.00
N PHE A 68 -1.78 -13.36 9.14
CA PHE A 68 -2.27 -12.64 10.31
C PHE A 68 -1.16 -11.90 11.06
N LEU A 69 0.00 -12.54 11.27
CA LEU A 69 1.08 -11.95 12.05
C LEU A 69 1.69 -10.72 11.36
N THR A 70 1.78 -10.75 10.04
CA THR A 70 2.26 -9.61 9.24
C THR A 70 1.33 -8.40 9.36
N MET A 71 0.02 -8.63 9.47
CA MET A 71 -0.97 -7.58 9.67
C MET A 71 -0.89 -6.99 11.08
N VAL A 72 -0.77 -7.84 12.11
CA VAL A 72 -0.67 -7.41 13.52
C VAL A 72 0.60 -6.61 13.80
N VAL A 73 1.72 -7.02 13.21
CA VAL A 73 3.04 -6.41 13.44
C VAL A 73 3.41 -5.38 12.36
N PHE A 74 2.43 -4.95 11.54
CA PHE A 74 2.64 -3.87 10.58
C PHE A 74 2.89 -2.54 11.32
N PRO A 75 3.83 -1.67 10.90
CA PRO A 75 4.67 -1.75 9.70
C PRO A 75 6.01 -2.48 9.88
N ALA A 76 6.37 -2.93 11.09
CA ALA A 76 7.65 -3.58 11.36
C ALA A 76 7.84 -4.87 10.54
N SER A 77 6.77 -5.62 10.30
CA SER A 77 6.75 -6.81 9.44
C SER A 77 7.18 -6.51 8.00
N LEU A 78 6.74 -5.38 7.43
CA LEU A 78 7.13 -4.93 6.09
C LEU A 78 8.61 -4.59 6.02
N VAL A 79 9.12 -3.83 7.01
CA VAL A 79 10.53 -3.46 7.09
C VAL A 79 11.37 -4.73 7.16
N TRP A 80 11.07 -5.62 8.11
CA TRP A 80 11.77 -6.89 8.27
C TRP A 80 11.78 -7.71 6.98
N TYR A 81 10.62 -7.87 6.34
CA TYR A 81 10.51 -8.62 5.08
C TYR A 81 11.38 -8.05 3.95
N VAL A 82 11.38 -6.73 3.80
CA VAL A 82 12.14 -6.07 2.73
C VAL A 82 13.65 -6.21 2.94
N PHE A 83 14.12 -6.03 4.19
CA PHE A 83 15.53 -6.26 4.54
C PHE A 83 15.92 -7.73 4.43
N TRP A 84 15.08 -8.65 4.90
CA TRP A 84 15.36 -10.09 4.86
C TRP A 84 15.39 -10.64 3.43
N SER A 85 14.44 -10.23 2.58
CA SER A 85 14.32 -10.75 1.21
C SER A 85 15.34 -10.17 0.22
N ARG A 86 15.88 -8.98 0.48
CA ARG A 86 16.67 -8.20 -0.51
C ARG A 86 17.89 -7.48 0.06
N GLY A 87 18.17 -7.59 1.36
CA GLY A 87 19.26 -6.89 2.04
C GLY A 87 19.16 -5.36 1.91
N TRP A 88 20.30 -4.68 1.79
CA TRP A 88 20.39 -3.22 1.64
C TRP A 88 19.69 -2.67 0.39
N ARG A 89 19.57 -3.47 -0.68
CA ARG A 89 18.80 -3.07 -1.88
C ARG A 89 17.31 -3.00 -1.62
N GLY A 90 16.83 -3.63 -0.54
CA GLY A 90 15.45 -3.52 -0.07
C GLY A 90 15.06 -2.09 0.30
N VAL A 91 16.00 -1.25 0.73
CA VAL A 91 15.69 0.13 1.16
C VAL A 91 15.01 0.93 0.04
N PHE A 92 15.46 0.80 -1.21
CA PHE A 92 14.82 1.47 -2.35
C PHE A 92 13.40 0.96 -2.60
N LEU A 93 13.16 -0.32 -2.39
CA LEU A 93 11.82 -0.89 -2.50
C LEU A 93 10.93 -0.38 -1.36
N LEU A 94 11.44 -0.33 -0.13
CA LEU A 94 10.71 0.21 1.02
C LEU A 94 10.32 1.67 0.78
N ALA A 95 11.26 2.49 0.32
CA ALA A 95 11.01 3.87 -0.05
C ALA A 95 9.95 3.98 -1.16
N GLY A 96 10.02 3.12 -2.18
CA GLY A 96 9.02 3.05 -3.23
C GLY A 96 7.63 2.66 -2.72
N LEU A 97 7.53 1.70 -1.80
CA LEU A 97 6.26 1.26 -1.21
C LEU A 97 5.65 2.32 -0.29
N LEU A 98 6.48 3.00 0.51
CA LEU A 98 6.04 4.13 1.35
C LEU A 98 5.57 5.30 0.48
N GLY A 99 6.31 5.61 -0.58
CA GLY A 99 5.91 6.62 -1.56
C GLY A 99 4.57 6.26 -2.20
N LEU A 100 4.42 5.00 -2.63
CA LEU A 100 3.19 4.49 -3.23
C LEU A 100 2.00 4.55 -2.25
N TRP A 101 2.22 4.24 -0.98
CA TRP A 101 1.21 4.36 0.07
C TRP A 101 0.77 5.81 0.32
N ALA A 102 1.68 6.78 0.14
CA ALA A 102 1.37 8.20 0.29
C ALA A 102 0.59 8.80 -0.90
N VAL A 103 0.65 8.18 -2.09
CA VAL A 103 0.05 8.73 -3.33
C VAL A 103 -1.43 9.11 -3.18
N PRO A 104 -2.32 8.25 -2.63
CA PRO A 104 -3.74 8.57 -2.53
C PRO A 104 -4.00 9.79 -1.63
N PHE A 105 -3.25 9.92 -0.54
CA PHE A 105 -3.38 11.05 0.37
C PHE A 105 -2.87 12.34 -0.27
N LEU A 106 -1.74 12.27 -0.99
CA LEU A 106 -1.21 13.41 -1.74
C LEU A 106 -2.17 13.86 -2.84
N SER A 107 -2.83 12.93 -3.54
CA SER A 107 -3.81 13.27 -4.58
C SER A 107 -5.04 13.95 -3.98
N ALA A 108 -5.54 13.48 -2.83
CA ALA A 108 -6.65 14.16 -2.16
C ALA A 108 -6.27 15.54 -1.60
N VAL A 109 -5.06 15.72 -1.08
CA VAL A 109 -4.56 17.05 -0.67
C VAL A 109 -4.50 17.99 -1.87
N ALA A 110 -4.00 17.53 -3.01
CA ALA A 110 -3.98 18.32 -4.24
C ALA A 110 -5.41 18.70 -4.69
N THR A 111 -6.35 17.76 -4.64
CA THR A 111 -7.77 18.04 -4.92
C THR A 111 -8.35 19.04 -3.92
N ALA A 112 -8.04 18.94 -2.63
CA ALA A 112 -8.51 19.87 -1.61
C ALA A 112 -8.03 21.30 -1.87
N ILE A 113 -6.78 21.47 -2.29
CA ILE A 113 -6.20 22.77 -2.65
C ILE A 113 -6.87 23.34 -3.89
N LEU A 114 -7.20 22.50 -4.88
CA LEU A 114 -7.85 22.92 -6.12
C LEU A 114 -9.32 23.31 -5.91
N VAL A 115 -10.08 22.56 -5.12
CA VAL A 115 -11.50 22.82 -4.86
C VAL A 115 -11.71 24.06 -3.99
N ARG A 116 -10.74 24.41 -3.13
CA ARG A 116 -10.80 25.59 -2.26
C ARG A 116 -10.35 26.91 -2.92
N ARG A 117 -9.84 26.87 -4.15
CA ARG A 117 -9.48 28.06 -4.95
C ARG A 117 -10.64 28.46 -5.85
#